data_AF-A0A3D3QBI5-F1
#
_entry.id   AF-A0A3D3QBI5-F1
#
_cell.length_a   1.000
_cell.length_b   1.000
_cell.length_c   1.000
_cell.angle_alpha   90.00
_cell.angle_beta   90.00
_cell.angle_gamma   90.00
#
_symmetry.space_group_name_H-M   'P 1'
#
loop_
_entity.id
_entity.type
_entity.pdbx_description
1 polymer ?
#
loop_
_entity_poly.entity_id
_entity_poly.type
_entity_poly.pdbx_seq_one_letter_code
_entity_poly.pdbx_strand_id
1 'polypeptide(L)'
;MARMARRPIDPIDFLGIDALLTDEERLIRDTTREFVADRVLPGIAEWFEHAVFPKEMATEIGALGLLGMHLTGYGCAGTNAVSYGLACLEMEAGDSGFRSFVSVQGSLAMFPIWKYGSDEQK
;
A
#
# COMPACT_ATOMS: atom_id res chain seq x y z
N MET A 1 -38.21 25.08 -5.22
CA MET A 1 -36.86 24.51 -5.35
C MET A 1 -36.53 23.78 -4.07
N ALA A 2 -36.34 22.46 -4.11
CA ALA A 2 -35.96 21.69 -2.94
C ALA A 2 -34.54 22.10 -2.52
N ARG A 3 -34.40 22.55 -1.28
CA ARG A 3 -33.10 22.87 -0.67
C ARG A 3 -32.30 21.56 -0.62
N MET A 4 -31.26 21.42 -1.46
CA MET A 4 -30.33 20.29 -1.32
C MET A 4 -29.80 20.31 0.11
N ALA A 5 -30.02 19.22 0.83
CA ALA A 5 -29.44 19.05 2.17
C ALA A 5 -27.92 19.17 2.02
N ARG A 6 -27.30 20.06 2.83
CA ARG A 6 -25.84 20.11 2.90
C ARG A 6 -25.36 18.77 3.46
N ARG A 7 -24.57 18.05 2.67
CA ARG A 7 -23.89 16.83 3.11
C ARG A 7 -23.02 17.19 4.34
N PRO A 8 -22.97 16.35 5.39
CA PRO A 8 -22.10 16.59 6.53
C PRO A 8 -20.66 16.77 6.04
N ILE A 9 -19.94 17.74 6.60
CA ILE A 9 -18.53 17.94 6.29
C ILE A 9 -17.74 16.85 7.00
N ASP A 10 -16.98 16.10 6.23
CA ASP A 10 -15.98 15.17 6.77
C ASP A 10 -14.65 15.93 6.96
N PRO A 11 -14.11 16.05 8.20
CA PRO A 11 -12.86 16.74 8.43
C PRO A 11 -11.63 15.96 7.92
N ILE A 12 -11.74 14.65 7.73
CA ILE A 12 -10.64 13.80 7.21
C ILE A 12 -10.76 13.57 5.69
N ASP A 13 -11.91 13.86 5.10
CA ASP A 13 -12.12 13.88 3.65
C ASP A 13 -12.93 15.10 3.16
N PHE A 14 -12.42 16.30 3.46
CA PHE A 14 -13.12 17.56 3.16
C PHE A 14 -13.45 17.76 1.68
N LEU A 15 -12.58 17.25 0.79
CA LEU A 15 -12.75 17.36 -0.66
C LEU A 15 -13.52 16.19 -1.28
N GLY A 16 -13.90 15.18 -0.49
CA GLY A 16 -14.59 14.00 -1.00
C GLY A 16 -13.74 13.16 -1.95
N ILE A 17 -12.43 13.07 -1.69
CA ILE A 17 -11.46 12.31 -2.48
C ILE A 17 -11.83 10.83 -2.54
N ASP A 18 -12.40 10.27 -1.48
CA ASP A 18 -12.83 8.86 -1.46
C ASP A 18 -13.82 8.53 -2.58
N ALA A 19 -14.71 9.48 -2.91
CA ALA A 19 -15.69 9.32 -3.97
C ALA A 19 -15.08 9.32 -5.39
N LEU A 20 -13.82 9.74 -5.54
CA LEU A 20 -13.09 9.71 -6.81
C LEU A 20 -12.40 8.37 -7.05
N LEU A 21 -12.27 7.54 -6.02
CA LEU A 21 -11.65 6.23 -6.12
C LEU A 21 -12.59 5.24 -6.80
N THR A 22 -12.01 4.29 -7.52
CA THR A 22 -12.70 3.09 -8.00
C THR A 22 -12.95 2.10 -6.87
N ASP A 23 -13.83 1.12 -7.08
CA ASP A 23 -14.08 0.06 -6.10
C ASP A 23 -12.83 -0.78 -5.84
N GLU A 24 -12.01 -1.03 -6.87
CA GLU A 24 -10.75 -1.75 -6.74
C GLU A 24 -9.72 -0.97 -5.91
N GLU A 25 -9.57 0.34 -6.16
CA GLU A 25 -8.68 1.21 -5.36
C GLU A 25 -9.10 1.27 -3.90
N ARG A 26 -10.41 1.39 -3.61
CA ARG A 26 -10.95 1.32 -2.25
C ARG A 26 -10.66 -0.04 -1.61
N LEU A 27 -10.88 -1.14 -2.33
CA LEU A 27 -10.61 -2.48 -1.83
C LEU A 27 -9.14 -2.67 -1.46
N ILE A 28 -8.20 -2.24 -2.30
CA ILE A 28 -6.75 -2.31 -2.03
C ILE A 28 -6.40 -1.51 -0.79
N ARG A 29 -6.91 -0.27 -0.69
CA ARG A 29 -6.70 0.57 0.49
C ARG A 29 -7.22 -0.12 1.75
N ASP A 30 -8.48 -0.53 1.75
CA ASP A 30 -9.13 -1.07 2.94
C ASP A 30 -8.50 -2.39 3.38
N THR A 31 -8.12 -3.25 2.43
CA THR A 31 -7.36 -4.49 2.70
C THR A 31 -5.98 -4.18 3.31
N THR A 32 -5.27 -3.17 2.78
CA THR A 32 -3.96 -2.77 3.32
C THR A 32 -4.11 -2.20 4.73
N ARG A 33 -5.16 -1.39 4.98
CA ARG A 33 -5.47 -0.85 6.30
C ARG A 33 -5.74 -1.95 7.32
N GLU A 34 -6.55 -2.95 6.96
CA GLU A 34 -6.83 -4.11 7.81
C GLU A 34 -5.55 -4.88 8.13
N PHE A 35 -4.71 -5.15 7.12
CA PHE A 35 -3.41 -5.79 7.34
C PHE A 35 -2.52 -4.99 8.32
N VAL A 36 -2.47 -3.67 8.16
CA VAL A 36 -1.70 -2.81 9.06
C VAL A 36 -2.24 -2.87 10.48
N ALA A 37 -3.56 -2.78 10.66
CA ALA A 37 -4.21 -2.84 11.96
C ALA A 37 -3.96 -4.19 12.67
N ASP A 38 -4.06 -5.30 11.93
CA ASP A 38 -4.02 -6.64 12.49
C ASP A 38 -2.59 -7.19 12.64
N ARG A 39 -1.67 -6.80 11.75
CA ARG A 39 -0.34 -7.43 11.66
C ARG A 39 0.81 -6.48 11.99
N VAL A 40 0.69 -5.19 11.71
CA VAL A 40 1.78 -4.22 11.91
C VAL A 40 1.66 -3.51 13.26
N LEU A 41 0.53 -2.86 13.52
CA LEU A 41 0.34 -2.05 14.74
C LEU A 41 0.54 -2.81 16.06
N PRO A 42 0.19 -4.11 16.20
CA PRO A 42 0.41 -4.82 17.46
C PRO A 42 1.89 -4.94 17.85
N GLY A 43 2.81 -5.01 16.88
CA GLY A 43 4.25 -5.21 17.12
C GLY A 43 5.10 -3.94 17.00
N ILE A 44 4.56 -2.86 16.42
CA ILE A 44 5.38 -1.74 15.95
C ILE A 44 6.21 -1.06 17.05
N ALA A 45 5.65 -0.89 18.25
CA ALA A 45 6.34 -0.21 19.35
C ALA A 45 7.61 -0.97 19.79
N GLU A 46 7.52 -2.29 19.91
CA GLU A 46 8.65 -3.16 20.29
C GLU A 46 9.70 -3.19 19.19
N TRP A 47 9.27 -3.38 17.94
CA TRP A 47 10.18 -3.39 16.79
C TRP A 47 10.93 -2.08 16.60
N PHE A 48 10.24 -0.95 16.81
CA PHE A 48 10.86 0.37 16.74
C PHE A 48 11.90 0.56 17.84
N GLU A 49 11.53 0.30 19.11
CA GLU A 49 12.43 0.46 20.26
C GLU A 49 13.69 -0.40 20.14
N HIS A 50 13.56 -1.62 19.61
CA HIS A 50 14.68 -2.55 19.46
C HIS A 50 15.38 -2.48 18.10
N ALA A 51 14.96 -1.60 17.20
CA ALA A 51 15.47 -1.50 15.83
C ALA A 51 15.45 -2.85 15.07
N VAL A 52 14.36 -3.60 15.22
CA VAL A 52 14.17 -4.92 14.60
C VAL A 52 13.14 -4.81 13.47
N PHE A 53 13.46 -5.35 12.29
CA PHE A 53 12.46 -5.62 11.26
C PHE A 53 12.08 -7.11 11.30
N PRO A 54 10.80 -7.47 11.58
CA PRO A 54 10.35 -8.85 11.60
C PRO A 54 10.39 -9.46 10.18
N LYS A 55 11.20 -10.51 9.99
CA LYS A 55 11.46 -11.06 8.65
C LYS A 55 10.23 -11.71 8.02
N GLU A 56 9.36 -12.29 8.84
CA GLU A 56 8.08 -12.88 8.46
C GLU A 56 7.17 -11.85 7.78
N MET A 57 7.21 -10.58 8.19
CA MET A 57 6.39 -9.53 7.57
C MET A 57 6.72 -9.33 6.10
N ALA A 58 7.98 -9.49 5.68
CA ALA A 58 8.34 -9.42 4.27
C ALA A 58 7.59 -10.46 3.43
N THR A 59 7.41 -11.67 3.97
CA THR A 59 6.69 -12.75 3.29
C THR A 59 5.20 -12.47 3.25
N GLU A 60 4.63 -11.99 4.35
CA GLU A 60 3.19 -11.67 4.42
C GLU A 60 2.80 -10.50 3.51
N ILE A 61 3.61 -9.45 3.49
CA ILE A 61 3.42 -8.30 2.57
C ILE A 61 3.51 -8.75 1.12
N GLY A 62 4.42 -9.68 0.80
CA GLY A 62 4.52 -10.30 -0.51
C GLY A 62 3.29 -11.13 -0.87
N ALA A 63 2.80 -11.96 0.07
CA ALA A 63 1.60 -12.78 -0.12
C ALA A 63 0.33 -11.94 -0.29
N LEU A 64 0.28 -10.77 0.33
CA LEU A 64 -0.79 -9.78 0.13
C LEU A 64 -0.74 -9.10 -1.24
N GLY A 65 0.38 -9.25 -1.98
CA GLY A 65 0.55 -8.71 -3.32
C GLY A 65 1.02 -7.27 -3.38
N LEU A 66 1.56 -6.71 -2.28
CA LEU A 66 2.00 -5.30 -2.23
C LEU A 66 3.37 -5.06 -2.89
N LEU A 67 4.19 -6.10 -3.04
CA LEU A 67 5.54 -5.99 -3.60
C LEU A 67 5.49 -5.97 -5.13
N GLY A 68 5.88 -4.84 -5.73
CA GLY A 68 5.86 -4.68 -7.18
C GLY A 68 4.45 -4.69 -7.79
N MET A 69 3.43 -4.34 -7.01
CA MET A 69 2.01 -4.45 -7.42
C MET A 69 1.67 -3.72 -8.73
N HIS A 70 2.38 -2.63 -9.04
CA HIS A 70 2.20 -1.84 -10.25
C HIS A 70 2.93 -2.39 -11.49
N LEU A 71 3.67 -3.49 -11.35
CA LEU A 71 4.37 -4.16 -12.44
C LEU A 71 3.47 -5.20 -13.09
N THR A 72 3.69 -5.48 -14.38
CA THR A 72 2.89 -6.46 -15.15
C THR A 72 3.72 -7.69 -15.51
N GLY A 73 3.08 -8.86 -15.50
CA GLY A 73 3.72 -10.15 -15.72
C GLY A 73 4.44 -10.69 -14.48
N TYR A 74 5.12 -11.84 -14.60
CA TYR A 74 5.98 -12.40 -13.54
C TYR A 74 5.30 -12.58 -12.16
N GLY A 75 3.99 -12.81 -12.15
CA GLY A 75 3.21 -12.93 -10.92
C GLY A 75 2.88 -11.60 -10.22
N CYS A 76 3.22 -10.46 -10.82
CA CYS A 76 2.85 -9.14 -10.32
C CYS A 76 1.42 -8.76 -10.75
N ALA A 77 0.73 -8.00 -9.91
CA ALA A 77 -0.70 -7.72 -10.05
C ALA A 77 -1.07 -6.78 -11.21
N GLY A 78 -0.16 -5.92 -11.66
CA GLY A 78 -0.43 -4.96 -12.74
C GLY A 78 -1.37 -3.83 -12.35
N THR A 79 -1.40 -3.44 -11.06
CA THR A 79 -2.30 -2.39 -10.56
C THR A 79 -1.88 -1.01 -11.04
N ASN A 80 -2.79 -0.04 -10.93
CA ASN A 80 -2.50 1.35 -11.30
C ASN A 80 -1.66 2.09 -10.22
N ALA A 81 -1.18 3.28 -10.58
CA ALA A 81 -0.36 4.11 -9.68
C ALA A 81 -1.12 4.65 -8.45
N VAL A 82 -2.44 4.86 -8.57
CA VAL A 82 -3.29 5.32 -7.46
C VAL A 82 -3.38 4.22 -6.39
N SER A 83 -3.60 2.98 -6.80
CA SER A 83 -3.62 1.79 -5.95
C SER A 83 -2.30 1.61 -5.21
N TYR A 84 -1.16 1.78 -5.90
CA TYR A 84 0.15 1.75 -5.25
C TYR A 84 0.34 2.88 -4.24
N GLY A 85 -0.14 4.09 -4.56
CA GLY A 85 -0.13 5.22 -3.63
C GLY A 85 -0.99 4.97 -2.39
N LEU A 86 -2.18 4.39 -2.55
CA LEU A 86 -3.08 4.04 -1.45
C LEU A 86 -2.49 2.93 -0.56
N ALA A 87 -1.87 1.91 -1.14
CA ALA A 87 -1.16 0.90 -0.36
C ALA A 87 -0.02 1.53 0.45
N CYS A 88 0.79 2.40 -0.17
CA CYS A 88 1.84 3.13 0.56
C CYS A 88 1.27 4.01 1.68
N LEU A 89 0.15 4.71 1.44
CA LEU A 89 -0.52 5.55 2.43
C LEU A 89 -0.89 4.75 3.69
N GLU A 90 -1.55 3.61 3.50
CA GLU A 90 -2.00 2.78 4.62
C GLU A 90 -0.83 2.09 5.33
N MET A 91 0.18 1.61 4.59
CA MET A 91 1.40 1.06 5.19
C MET A 91 2.11 2.10 6.06
N GLU A 92 2.18 3.35 5.61
CA GLU A 92 2.79 4.46 6.36
C GLU A 92 1.93 4.96 7.52
N ALA A 93 0.61 4.77 7.47
CA ALA A 93 -0.25 4.97 8.63
C ALA A 93 0.08 4.00 9.77
N GLY A 94 0.66 2.83 9.44
CA GLY A 94 1.27 1.92 10.40
C GLY A 94 2.67 2.38 10.83
N ASP A 95 3.60 2.43 9.87
CA ASP A 95 4.98 2.88 10.09
C ASP A 95 5.73 3.15 8.78
N SER A 96 6.55 4.20 8.77
CA SER A 96 7.35 4.60 7.61
C SER A 96 8.45 3.58 7.25
N GLY A 97 8.94 2.76 8.19
CA GLY A 97 9.88 1.68 7.94
C GLY A 97 9.28 0.56 7.07
N PHE A 98 8.06 0.13 7.39
CA PHE A 98 7.33 -0.85 6.57
C PHE A 98 6.99 -0.31 5.18
N ARG A 99 6.52 0.95 5.06
CA ARG A 99 6.32 1.58 3.75
C ARG A 99 7.64 1.71 2.98
N SER A 100 8.76 1.98 3.66
CA SER A 100 10.09 2.02 3.03
C SER A 100 10.49 0.67 2.47
N PHE A 101 10.23 -0.42 3.18
CA PHE A 101 10.46 -1.78 2.69
C PHE A 101 9.66 -2.05 1.41
N VAL A 102 8.35 -1.76 1.38
CA VAL A 102 7.50 -1.92 0.18
C VAL A 102 8.04 -1.10 -0.99
N SER A 103 8.43 0.16 -0.75
CA SER A 103 8.94 1.06 -1.78
C SER A 103 10.30 0.62 -2.33
N VAL A 104 11.25 0.26 -1.48
CA VAL A 104 12.57 -0.23 -1.92
C VAL A 104 12.39 -1.50 -2.75
N GLN A 105 11.63 -2.47 -2.24
CA GLN A 105 11.46 -3.75 -2.92
C GLN A 105 10.73 -3.59 -4.26
N GLY A 106 9.59 -2.90 -4.28
CA GLY A 106 8.79 -2.72 -5.49
C GLY A 106 9.40 -1.75 -6.50
N SER A 107 9.73 -0.54 -6.07
CA SER A 107 10.11 0.56 -6.96
C SER A 107 11.62 0.70 -7.19
N LEU A 108 12.48 0.22 -6.28
CA LEU A 108 13.93 0.40 -6.41
C LEU A 108 14.69 -0.90 -6.70
N ALA A 109 14.10 -2.07 -6.43
CA ALA A 109 14.68 -3.37 -6.77
C ALA A 109 13.94 -4.03 -7.95
N MET A 110 12.64 -4.32 -7.79
CA MET A 110 11.86 -5.02 -8.82
C MET A 110 11.68 -4.18 -10.09
N PHE A 111 11.29 -2.89 -9.95
CA PHE A 111 11.06 -2.03 -11.11
C PHE A 111 12.27 -1.90 -12.06
N PRO A 112 13.51 -1.62 -11.61
CA PRO A 112 14.62 -1.52 -12.55
C PRO A 112 14.97 -2.85 -13.22
N ILE A 113 14.79 -4.00 -12.55
CA ILE A 113 14.93 -5.33 -13.18
C ILE A 113 13.84 -5.51 -14.25
N TRP A 114 12.58 -5.27 -13.89
CA TRP A 114 11.44 -5.37 -14.81
C TRP A 114 11.58 -4.46 -16.04
N LYS A 115 12.05 -3.22 -15.84
CA LYS A 115 12.13 -2.21 -16.90
C LYS A 115 13.38 -2.33 -17.76
N TYR A 116 14.54 -2.59 -17.14
CA TYR A 116 15.85 -2.48 -17.78
C TYR A 116 16.62 -3.81 -17.84
N GLY A 117 16.17 -4.85 -17.14
CA GLY A 117 16.76 -6.18 -17.19
C GLY A 117 16.45 -6.94 -18.48
N SER A 118 17.27 -7.94 -18.78
CA SER A 118 17.01 -8.94 -19.83
C SER A 118 15.86 -9.87 -19.41
N ASP A 119 15.35 -10.66 -20.37
CA ASP A 119 14.32 -11.66 -20.06
C ASP A 119 14.85 -12.77 -19.12
N GLU A 120 16.16 -13.03 -19.10
CA GLU A 120 16.79 -13.96 -18.14
C GLU A 120 16.88 -13.38 -16.72
N GLN A 121 16.97 -12.06 -16.59
CA GLN A 121 17.07 -11.38 -15.29
C GLN A 121 15.71 -11.16 -14.61
N LYS A 122 14.61 -11.21 -15.37
CA LYS A 122 13.24 -11.02 -14.90
C LYS A 122 12.62 -12.35 -14.49
#